data_AF-A0A2H0QV48-F1
#
_entry.id   AF-A0A2H0QV48-F1
#
_cell.length_a   1.000
_cell.length_b   1.000
_cell.length_c   1.000
_cell.angle_alpha   90.00
_cell.angle_beta   90.00
_cell.angle_gamma   90.00
#
_symmetry.space_group_name_H-M   'P 1'
#
loop_
_entity.id
_entity.type
_entity.pdbx_description
1 polymer ?
#
loop_
_entity_poly.entity_id
_entity_poly.type
_entity_poly.pdbx_seq_one_letter_code
_entity_poly.pdbx_strand_id
1 'polypeptide(L)'
;MKIIHDGTKVLNKTICGYDPKKYPRLNKHGKPLPGHGYYALKGAELKAYQKEQESGSKVLEKQWQEVFAKRNELLSSINTEDSTLTKKKKEALEKYRKSLENLEQDFNNPDDIIWPDAP
;
A
#
# COMPACT_ATOMS: atom_id res chain seq x y z
N MET A 1 -21.59 -10.30 -9.58
CA MET A 1 -20.37 -9.57 -9.99
C MET A 1 -20.77 -8.12 -10.25
N LYS A 2 -20.49 -7.20 -9.31
CA LYS A 2 -20.79 -5.78 -9.51
C LYS A 2 -19.47 -5.03 -9.51
N ILE A 3 -18.99 -4.76 -10.72
CA ILE A 3 -17.87 -3.87 -11.00
C ILE A 3 -18.31 -2.47 -10.52
N ILE A 4 -17.62 -1.90 -9.53
CA ILE A 4 -17.97 -0.57 -8.98
C ILE A 4 -17.13 0.54 -9.62
N HIS A 5 -16.12 0.24 -10.46
CA HIS A 5 -15.80 0.93 -11.73
C HIS A 5 -14.38 0.60 -12.20
N ASP A 6 -14.25 0.03 -13.40
CA ASP A 6 -13.07 0.15 -14.24
C ASP A 6 -13.16 1.53 -14.92
N GLY A 7 -12.39 2.53 -14.45
CA GLY A 7 -12.37 3.89 -15.01
C GLY A 7 -12.71 5.07 -14.08
N THR A 8 -12.73 4.88 -12.75
CA THR A 8 -12.89 6.01 -11.80
C THR A 8 -11.71 6.97 -11.89
N LYS A 9 -11.97 8.27 -12.05
CA LYS A 9 -10.93 9.30 -12.09
C LYS A 9 -11.29 10.48 -11.19
N VAL A 10 -10.27 11.10 -10.59
CA VAL A 10 -10.43 12.39 -9.90
C VAL A 10 -10.29 13.50 -10.94
N LEU A 11 -11.36 14.24 -11.19
CA LEU A 11 -11.37 15.40 -12.08
C LEU A 11 -11.72 16.64 -11.26
N ASN A 12 -10.85 17.65 -11.24
CA ASN A 12 -11.06 18.90 -10.47
C ASN A 12 -11.46 18.64 -9.00
N LYS A 13 -10.74 17.74 -8.31
CA LYS A 13 -11.00 17.32 -6.92
C LYS A 13 -12.35 16.59 -6.70
N THR A 14 -13.06 16.21 -7.75
CA THR A 14 -14.30 15.44 -7.68
C THR A 14 -14.06 14.03 -8.19
N ILE A 15 -14.51 13.02 -7.43
CA ILE A 15 -14.40 11.61 -7.83
C ILE A 15 -15.52 11.32 -8.83
N CYS A 16 -15.15 10.87 -10.03
CA CYS A 16 -16.08 10.61 -11.12
C CYS A 16 -16.05 9.14 -11.53
N GLY A 17 -17.22 8.51 -11.66
CA GLY A 17 -17.40 7.22 -12.32
C GLY A 17 -17.45 7.37 -13.85
N TYR A 18 -17.36 6.26 -14.59
CA TYR A 18 -17.44 6.25 -16.05
C TYR A 18 -18.53 5.28 -16.51
N ASP A 19 -19.60 5.82 -17.11
CA ASP A 19 -20.66 5.05 -17.76
C ASP A 19 -21.11 5.76 -19.05
N PRO A 20 -20.53 5.40 -20.21
CA PRO A 20 -20.85 6.02 -21.49
C PRO A 20 -22.25 5.65 -22.00
N LYS A 21 -22.90 4.59 -21.47
CA LYS A 21 -24.26 4.19 -21.86
C LYS A 21 -25.30 5.02 -21.14
N LYS A 22 -25.07 5.33 -19.86
CA LYS A 22 -26.01 6.07 -19.00
C LYS A 22 -25.84 7.58 -19.08
N TYR A 23 -24.61 8.07 -19.29
CA TYR A 23 -24.31 9.51 -19.38
C TYR A 23 -23.58 9.88 -20.68
N PRO A 24 -24.16 9.59 -21.86
CA PRO A 24 -23.54 9.97 -23.12
C PRO A 24 -23.59 11.48 -23.28
N ARG A 25 -22.43 12.11 -23.56
CA ARG A 25 -22.43 13.49 -24.04
C ARG A 25 -22.70 13.45 -25.54
N LEU A 26 -23.83 13.98 -25.97
CA LEU A 26 -24.23 13.94 -27.36
C LEU A 26 -23.64 15.13 -28.13
N ASN A 27 -23.30 14.93 -29.39
CA ASN A 27 -22.97 16.02 -30.31
C ASN A 27 -24.26 16.74 -30.76
N LYS A 28 -24.11 17.79 -31.58
CA LYS A 28 -25.24 18.55 -32.15
C LYS A 28 -26.23 17.73 -33.00
N HIS A 29 -25.89 16.48 -33.34
CA HIS A 29 -26.71 15.54 -34.09
C HIS A 29 -27.30 14.42 -33.22
N GLY A 30 -27.19 14.53 -31.88
CA GLY A 30 -27.70 13.52 -30.97
C GLY A 30 -26.87 12.23 -30.90
N LYS A 31 -25.66 12.20 -31.48
CA LYS A 31 -24.77 11.03 -31.44
C LYS A 31 -23.80 11.11 -30.25
N PRO A 32 -23.51 10.01 -29.52
CA PRO A 32 -22.54 10.01 -28.43
C PRO A 32 -21.15 10.44 -28.91
N LEU A 33 -20.53 11.36 -28.20
CA LEU A 33 -19.14 11.74 -28.42
C LEU A 33 -18.20 10.69 -27.78
N PRO A 34 -17.13 10.27 -28.48
CA PRO A 34 -16.13 9.36 -27.92
C PRO A 34 -15.40 10.01 -26.74
N GLY A 35 -15.12 9.24 -25.68
CA GLY A 35 -14.43 9.72 -24.47
C GLY A 35 -15.32 10.43 -23.44
N HIS A 36 -16.63 10.43 -23.62
CA HIS A 36 -17.59 10.98 -22.65
C HIS A 36 -18.35 9.87 -21.90
N GLY A 37 -18.84 10.16 -20.70
CA GLY A 37 -19.42 9.18 -19.77
C GLY A 37 -19.08 9.42 -18.30
N TYR A 38 -18.30 10.47 -17.99
CA TYR A 38 -17.94 10.78 -16.60
C TYR A 38 -19.09 11.44 -15.84
N TYR A 39 -19.36 10.94 -14.63
CA TYR A 39 -20.34 11.52 -13.72
C TYR A 39 -19.79 11.58 -12.30
N ALA A 40 -20.09 12.64 -11.55
CA ALA A 40 -19.67 12.75 -10.16
C ALA A 40 -20.35 11.67 -9.31
N LEU A 41 -19.55 10.87 -8.59
CA LEU A 41 -20.09 9.90 -7.64
C LEU A 41 -20.78 10.63 -6.50
N LYS A 42 -21.96 10.16 -6.09
CA LYS A 42 -22.73 10.73 -4.98
C LYS A 42 -23.31 9.63 -4.09
N GLY A 43 -23.62 9.98 -2.84
CA GLY A 43 -24.34 9.11 -1.91
C GLY A 43 -23.66 7.76 -1.70
N ALA A 44 -24.34 6.67 -2.06
CA ALA A 44 -23.87 5.30 -1.82
C ALA A 44 -22.63 4.92 -2.64
N GLU A 45 -22.51 5.42 -3.88
CA GLU A 45 -21.36 5.10 -4.76
C GLU A 45 -20.06 5.74 -4.23
N LEU A 46 -20.14 7.00 -3.78
CA LEU A 46 -19.01 7.69 -3.17
C LEU A 46 -18.58 7.01 -1.87
N LYS A 47 -19.53 6.60 -1.03
CA LYS A 47 -19.25 5.87 0.21
C LYS A 47 -18.59 4.51 -0.04
N ALA A 48 -19.01 3.79 -1.09
CA ALA A 48 -18.41 2.51 -1.46
C ALA A 48 -16.95 2.68 -1.88
N TYR A 49 -16.66 3.67 -2.73
CA TYR A 49 -15.30 4.01 -3.15
C TYR A 49 -14.41 4.39 -1.96
N GLN A 50 -14.90 5.27 -1.07
CA GLN A 50 -14.15 5.68 0.11
C GLN A 50 -13.84 4.49 1.02
N LYS A 51 -14.84 3.62 1.29
CA LYS A 51 -14.66 2.43 2.10
C LYS A 51 -13.63 1.45 1.51
N GLU A 52 -13.59 1.31 0.18
CA GLU A 52 -12.61 0.48 -0.51
C GLU A 52 -11.19 1.04 -0.36
N GLN A 53 -11.02 2.36 -0.51
CA GLN A 53 -9.74 3.04 -0.27
C GLN A 53 -9.28 2.91 1.19
N GLU A 54 -10.18 3.12 2.15
CA GLU A 54 -9.90 2.95 3.57
C GLU A 54 -9.53 1.50 3.91
N SER A 55 -10.19 0.52 3.28
CA SER A 55 -9.87 -0.89 3.48
C SER A 55 -8.47 -1.24 2.95
N GLY A 56 -8.08 -0.71 1.79
CA GLY A 56 -6.72 -0.91 1.26
C GLY A 56 -5.65 -0.30 2.16
N SER A 57 -5.89 0.92 2.66
CA SER A 57 -4.99 1.59 3.61
C SER A 57 -4.80 0.79 4.90
N LYS A 58 -5.89 0.25 5.46
CA LYS A 58 -5.82 -0.59 6.67
C LYS A 58 -5.04 -1.88 6.48
N VAL A 59 -5.10 -2.50 5.29
CA VAL A 59 -4.32 -3.70 4.98
C VAL A 59 -2.83 -3.37 4.96
N LEU A 60 -2.44 -2.29 4.27
CA LEU A 60 -1.06 -1.83 4.23
C LEU A 60 -0.53 -1.47 5.62
N GLU A 61 -1.33 -0.76 6.43
CA GLU A 61 -0.96 -0.42 7.81
C GLU A 61 -0.69 -1.68 8.63
N LYS A 62 -1.54 -2.71 8.50
CA LYS A 62 -1.34 -3.98 9.21
C LYS A 62 -0.06 -4.70 8.77
N GLN A 63 0.22 -4.75 7.48
CA GLN A 63 1.45 -5.36 6.96
C GLN A 63 2.70 -4.61 7.48
N TRP A 64 2.65 -3.28 7.54
CA TRP A 64 3.71 -2.48 8.14
C TRP A 64 3.89 -2.80 9.63
N GLN A 65 2.81 -2.95 10.38
CA GLN A 65 2.89 -3.38 11.78
C GLN A 65 3.56 -4.76 11.92
N GLU A 66 3.27 -5.70 11.02
CA GLU A 66 3.91 -7.03 11.01
C GLU A 66 5.42 -6.93 10.73
N VAL A 67 5.83 -6.09 9.78
CA VAL A 67 7.25 -5.79 9.52
C VAL A 67 7.92 -5.21 10.77
N PHE A 68 7.30 -4.22 11.42
CA PHE A 68 7.87 -3.62 12.64
C PHE A 68 7.97 -4.64 13.78
N ALA A 69 6.95 -5.47 13.96
CA ALA A 69 6.95 -6.54 14.95
C ALA A 69 8.09 -7.53 14.68
N LYS A 70 8.25 -7.99 13.43
CA LYS A 70 9.33 -8.90 13.04
C LYS A 70 10.72 -8.29 13.25
N ARG A 71 10.90 -7.01 12.90
CA ARG A 71 12.17 -6.30 13.16
C ARG A 71 12.49 -6.26 14.65
N ASN A 72 11.50 -5.90 15.48
CA ASN A 72 11.69 -5.81 16.92
C ASN A 72 11.96 -7.19 17.55
N GLU A 73 11.29 -8.24 17.07
CA GLU A 73 11.55 -9.62 17.48
C GLU A 73 13.00 -10.01 17.18
N LEU A 74 13.47 -9.79 15.94
CA LEU A 74 14.85 -10.07 15.54
C LEU A 74 15.86 -9.28 16.38
N LEU A 75 15.62 -7.98 16.60
CA LEU A 75 16.47 -7.15 17.46
C LEU A 75 16.51 -7.64 18.91
N SER A 76 15.37 -8.11 19.45
CA SER A 76 15.28 -8.65 20.81
C SER A 76 15.97 -10.00 20.95
N SER A 77 15.98 -10.80 19.88
CA SER A 77 16.62 -12.13 19.87
C SER A 77 18.14 -12.05 19.82
N ILE A 78 18.70 -10.93 19.35
CA ILE A 78 20.14 -10.72 19.25
C ILE A 78 20.69 -10.38 20.64
N ASN A 79 21.22 -11.38 21.33
CA ASN A 79 21.95 -11.19 22.58
C ASN A 79 23.47 -11.15 22.32
N THR A 80 24.05 -9.96 22.31
CA THR A 80 25.50 -9.74 22.13
C THR A 80 26.31 -9.92 23.43
N GLU A 81 25.63 -9.97 24.58
CA GLU A 81 26.27 -10.04 25.89
C GLU A 81 26.60 -11.48 26.33
N ASP A 82 26.15 -12.49 25.57
CA ASP A 82 26.40 -13.89 25.89
C ASP A 82 27.91 -14.17 25.98
N SER A 83 28.36 -14.59 27.15
CA SER A 83 29.77 -14.82 27.48
C SER A 83 30.35 -16.05 26.78
N THR A 84 29.51 -16.91 26.20
CA THR A 84 29.91 -18.12 25.47
C THR A 84 30.24 -17.88 23.99
N LEU A 85 29.89 -16.70 23.45
CA LEU A 85 30.13 -16.37 22.04
C LEU A 85 31.59 -15.94 21.79
N THR A 86 32.19 -16.51 20.75
CA THR A 86 33.51 -16.09 20.26
C THR A 86 33.46 -14.66 19.72
N LYS A 87 34.56 -13.91 19.83
CA LYS A 87 34.64 -12.49 19.39
C LYS A 87 34.13 -12.28 17.96
N LYS A 88 34.46 -13.18 17.03
CA LYS A 88 33.96 -13.16 15.64
C LYS A 88 32.43 -13.27 15.53
N LYS A 89 31.80 -14.10 16.37
CA LYS A 89 30.33 -14.24 16.38
C LYS A 89 29.65 -13.00 16.95
N LYS A 90 30.24 -12.38 17.97
CA LYS A 90 29.75 -11.10 18.52
C LYS A 90 29.80 -9.97 17.49
N GLU A 91 30.91 -9.86 16.77
CA GLU A 91 31.07 -8.88 15.68
C GLU A 91 30.06 -9.12 14.55
N ALA A 92 29.79 -10.38 14.18
CA ALA A 92 28.80 -10.72 13.16
C ALA A 92 27.37 -10.37 13.59
N LEU A 93 26.99 -10.65 14.84
CA LEU A 93 25.69 -10.29 15.42
C LEU A 93 25.51 -8.78 15.55
N GLU A 94 26.55 -8.04 15.94
CA GLU A 94 26.49 -6.57 16.01
C GLU A 94 26.30 -5.95 14.61
N LYS A 95 26.98 -6.49 13.60
CA LYS A 95 26.79 -6.07 12.21
C LYS A 95 25.37 -6.36 11.73
N TYR A 96 24.85 -7.56 12.02
CA TYR A 96 23.48 -7.95 11.69
C TYR A 96 22.44 -7.03 12.36
N ARG A 97 22.63 -6.71 13.65
CA ARG A 97 21.79 -5.75 14.38
C ARG A 97 21.78 -4.37 13.70
N LYS A 98 22.97 -3.83 13.38
CA LYS A 98 23.09 -2.54 12.68
C LYS A 98 22.42 -2.55 11.30
N SER A 99 22.49 -3.67 10.58
CA SER A 99 21.79 -3.84 9.30
C SER A 99 20.27 -3.84 9.46
N LEU A 100 19.73 -4.48 10.51
CA LEU A 100 18.30 -4.41 10.82
C LEU A 100 17.86 -3.02 11.30
N GLU A 101 18.74 -2.27 11.95
CA GLU A 101 18.45 -0.89 12.38
C GLU A 101 18.44 0.12 11.23
N ASN A 102 19.35 -0.06 10.26
CA ASN A 102 19.49 0.76 9.06
C ASN A 102 18.63 0.31 7.86
N LEU A 103 17.67 -0.58 8.09
CA LEU A 103 16.80 -1.04 7.02
C LEU A 103 15.96 0.15 6.52
N GLU A 104 16.18 0.55 5.26
CA GLU A 104 15.54 1.73 4.67
C GLU A 104 14.01 1.61 4.79
N GLN A 105 13.34 2.69 5.19
CA GLN A 105 11.88 2.71 5.36
C GLN A 105 11.16 3.38 4.18
N ASP A 106 11.88 3.71 3.10
CA ASP A 106 11.35 4.41 1.92
C ASP A 106 10.64 3.48 0.92
N PHE A 107 10.15 2.32 1.37
CA PHE A 107 9.38 1.41 0.52
C PHE A 107 7.91 1.86 0.46
N ASN A 108 7.34 1.81 -0.75
CA ASN A 108 5.90 2.03 -0.94
C ASN A 108 5.07 0.80 -0.55
N ASN A 109 5.72 -0.38 -0.46
CA ASN A 109 5.09 -1.65 -0.13
C ASN A 109 5.94 -2.39 0.93
N PRO A 110 5.34 -2.87 2.03
CA PRO A 110 6.05 -3.66 3.04
C PRO A 110 6.65 -4.97 2.52
N ASP A 111 6.12 -5.54 1.42
CA ASP A 111 6.67 -6.75 0.81
C ASP A 111 8.00 -6.52 0.08
N ASP A 112 8.35 -5.27 -0.24
CA ASP A 112 9.60 -4.92 -0.92
C ASP A 112 10.81 -4.87 0.04
N ILE A 113 10.58 -5.10 1.33
CA ILE A 113 11.62 -5.05 2.35
C ILE A 113 12.57 -6.22 2.21
N ILE A 114 13.84 -5.88 1.94
CA ILE A 114 14.94 -6.84 1.86
C ILE A 114 15.53 -7.01 3.26
N TRP A 115 15.30 -8.19 3.85
CA TRP A 115 15.85 -8.55 5.15
C TRP A 115 17.31 -9.00 5.01
N PRO A 116 18.25 -8.55 5.87
CA PRO A 116 19.61 -9.07 5.89
C PRO A 116 19.61 -10.55 6.31
N ASP A 117 20.57 -11.33 5.81
CA ASP A 117 20.77 -12.71 6.23
C ASP A 117 21.34 -12.78 7.65
N ALA A 118 20.83 -13.74 8.44
CA ALA A 118 21.33 -14.00 9.78
C ALA A 118 22.73 -14.65 9.74
N PRO A 119 23.67 -14.23 10.61
CA PRO A 119 25.04 -14.76 10.66
C PRO A 119 25.20 -16.09 11.40
#